data_AF-A0A517R090-F1
#
_entry.id   AF-A0A517R090-F1
#
_cell.length_a   1.000
_cell.length_b   1.000
_cell.length_c   1.000
_cell.angle_alpha   90.00
_cell.angle_beta   90.00
_cell.angle_gamma   90.00
#
_symmetry.space_group_name_H-M   'P 1'
#
loop_
_entity.id
_entity.type
_entity.pdbx_description
1 polymer ?
#
loop_
_entity_poly.entity_id
_entity_poly.type
_entity_poly.pdbx_seq_one_letter_code
_entity_poly.pdbx_strand_id
1 'polypeptide(L)' 'MWSAVLDIWYTAVDWFWFYVRFVIQLWEQMTPLHYAILLTTIAIMGFVLMGRSMKRL' A
#
# COMPACT_ATOMS: atom_id res chain seq x y z
N MET A 1 -21.58 13.34 -10.63
CA MET A 1 -20.45 12.59 -11.24
C MET A 1 -19.12 13.24 -10.90
N TRP A 2 -18.92 14.54 -11.17
CA TRP A 2 -17.68 15.25 -10.82
C TRP A 2 -17.34 15.26 -9.32
N SER A 3 -18.34 15.37 -8.44
CA SER A 3 -18.15 15.27 -6.98
C SER A 3 -17.59 13.92 -6.55
N ALA A 4 -18.17 12.82 -7.03
CA ALA A 4 -17.70 11.47 -6.72
C ALA A 4 -16.25 11.22 -7.20
N VAL A 5 -15.86 11.82 -8.34
CA VAL A 5 -14.48 11.73 -8.83
C VAL A 5 -13.52 12.47 -7.89
N LEU A 6 -13.90 13.66 -7.43
CA LEU A 6 -13.11 14.41 -6.46
C LEU A 6 -13.01 13.68 -5.12
N ASP A 7 -14.09 13.07 -4.62
CA ASP A 7 -14.08 12.30 -3.38
C ASP A 7 -13.14 11.09 -3.47
N ILE A 8 -13.15 10.35 -4.59
CA ILE A 8 -12.22 9.24 -4.85
C ILE A 8 -10.78 9.76 -4.92
N TRP A 9 -10.57 10.92 -5.57
CA TRP A 9 -9.24 11.53 -5.67
C TRP A 9 -8.68 11.96 -4.31
N TYR A 10 -9.45 12.69 -3.50
CA TYR A 10 -9.03 13.09 -2.16
C TYR A 10 -8.75 11.87 -1.27
N THR A 11 -9.63 10.87 -1.34
CA THR A 11 -9.43 9.60 -0.63
C THR A 11 -8.11 8.94 -1.05
N ALA A 12 -7.81 8.86 -2.35
CA ALA A 12 -6.56 8.28 -2.85
C ALA A 12 -5.32 9.07 -2.38
N VAL A 13 -5.40 10.40 -2.36
CA VAL A 13 -4.33 11.27 -1.85
C VAL A 13 -4.10 11.04 -0.35
N ASP A 14 -5.16 10.91 0.44
CA ASP A 14 -5.06 10.63 1.88
C ASP A 14 -4.42 9.26 2.15
N TRP A 15 -4.81 8.24 1.39
CA TRP A 15 -4.19 6.90 1.47
C TRP A 15 -2.70 6.94 1.10
N PHE A 16 -2.32 7.74 0.09
CA PHE A 16 -0.93 7.91 -0.29
C PHE A 16 -0.11 8.55 0.84
N TRP A 17 -0.59 9.65 1.44
CA TRP A 17 0.11 10.28 2.56
C TRP A 17 0.18 9.40 3.80
N PHE A 18 -0.88 8.64 4.08
CA PHE A 18 -0.88 7.63 5.14
C PHE A 18 0.22 6.58 4.90
N TYR A 19 0.30 6.03 3.68
CA TYR A 19 1.32 5.04 3.32
C TYR A 19 2.73 5.60 3.50
N VAL A 20 2.99 6.81 3.01
CA VAL A 20 4.32 7.45 3.17
C VAL A 20 4.70 7.61 4.63
N ARG A 21 3.78 8.12 5.48
CA ARG A 21 4.03 8.28 6.92
C ARG A 21 4.27 6.94 7.60
N PHE A 22 3.47 5.93 7.28
CA PHE A 22 3.63 4.58 7.81
C PHE A 22 4.99 3.97 7.47
N VAL A 23 5.43 4.11 6.22
CA VAL A 23 6.71 3.60 5.73
C VAL A 23 7.89 4.29 6.44
N ILE A 24 7.85 5.61 6.58
CA ILE A 24 8.89 6.37 7.31
C ILE A 24 8.93 5.95 8.78
N GLN A 25 7.78 5.85 9.43
CA GLN A 25 7.68 5.45 10.83
C GLN A 25 8.23 4.02 11.06
N LEU A 26 7.98 3.10 10.13
CA LEU A 26 8.54 1.75 10.18
C LEU A 26 10.06 1.75 10.00
N TRP A 27 10.59 2.59 9.13
CA TRP A 27 12.04 2.72 8.93
C TRP A 27 12.76 3.21 10.19
N GLU A 28 12.16 4.15 10.92
CA GLU A 28 12.74 4.68 12.17
C GLU A 28 12.70 3.66 13.32
N GLN A 29 11.72 2.75 13.33
CA GLN A 29 11.50 1.80 14.43
C GLN A 29 12.14 0.42 14.20
N MET A 30 12.58 0.11 12.97
CA MET A 30 13.08 -1.22 12.60
C MET A 30 14.51 -1.16 12.08
N THR A 31 15.25 -2.26 12.25
CA THR A 31 16.54 -2.38 11.57
C THR A 31 16.32 -2.53 10.05
N PRO A 32 17.28 -2.13 9.20
CA PRO A 32 17.12 -2.18 7.75
C PRO A 32 16.75 -3.57 7.22
N LEU A 33 17.24 -4.64 7.87
CA LEU A 33 16.92 -6.02 7.52
C LEU A 33 15.45 -6.35 7.78
N HIS A 34 14.92 -6.03 8.97
CA HIS A 34 13.51 -6.30 9.30
C HIS A 34 12.57 -5.52 8.39
N TYR A 35 12.92 -4.27 8.10
CA TYR A 35 12.18 -3.41 7.19
C TYR A 35 12.13 -3.99 5.75
N ALA A 36 13.27 -4.46 5.23
CA ALA A 36 13.33 -5.09 3.91
C ALA A 36 12.50 -6.39 3.83
N ILE A 37 12.54 -7.21 4.88
CA ILE A 37 11.71 -8.42 4.99
C ILE A 37 10.22 -8.03 4.96
N LEU A 38 9.81 -7.07 5.79
CA LEU A 38 8.42 -6.62 5.88
C LEU A 38 7.88 -6.12 4.53
N LEU A 39 8.63 -5.24 3.84
CA LEU A 39 8.24 -4.75 2.52
C LEU A 39 8.12 -5.87 1.50
N THR A 40 9.05 -6.83 1.52
CA THR A 40 9.01 -8.01 0.64
C THR A 40 7.78 -8.87 0.93
N THR A 41 7.44 -9.09 2.20
CA THR A 41 6.22 -9.82 2.58
C THR A 41 4.96 -9.11 2.11
N ILE A 42 4.87 -7.79 2.28
CA ILE A 42 3.73 -6.99 1.79
C ILE A 42 3.61 -7.09 0.27
N ALA A 43 4.72 -6.96 -0.46
CA ALA A 43 4.75 -7.07 -1.92
C ALA A 43 4.31 -8.46 -2.41
N ILE A 44 4.81 -9.52 -1.79
CA ILE A 44 4.40 -10.90 -2.11
C ILE A 44 2.91 -11.10 -1.80
N MET A 45 2.42 -10.63 -0.66
CA MET A 45 1.02 -10.76 -0.28
C MET A 45 0.11 -10.01 -1.27
N GLY A 46 0.49 -8.80 -1.67
CA GLY A 46 -0.20 -8.03 -2.72
C GLY A 46 -0.23 -8.77 -4.06
N PHE A 47 0.90 -9.35 -4.48
CA PHE A 47 0.99 -10.14 -5.71
C PHE A 47 0.11 -11.39 -5.66
N VAL A 48 0.09 -12.13 -4.54
CA VAL A 48 -0.77 -13.31 -4.36
C VAL A 48 -2.26 -12.93 -4.42
N LEU A 49 -2.64 -11.81 -3.83
CA LEU A 49 -4.02 -11.30 -3.88
C LEU A 49 -4.43 -10.90 -5.30
N MET A 50 -3.54 -10.23 -6.06
CA MET A 50 -3.77 -9.91 -7.48
C MET A 50 -3.84 -11.18 -8.35
N GLY A 51 -2.94 -12.14 -8.14
CA GLY A 51 -2.91 -13.41 -8.86
C GLY A 51 -4.12 -14.30 -8.60
N ARG A 52 -4.72 -14.23 -7.39
CA ARG A 52 -5.99 -14.91 -7.09
C ARG A 52 -7.19 -14.29 -7.82
N SER A 53 -7.14 -13.00 -8.16
CA SER A 53 -8.18 -12.34 -8.94
C SER A 53 -8.18 -12.72 -10.42
N MET A 54 -7.04 -13.16 -10.97
CA MET A 54 -6.88 -13.42 -12.41
C MET A 54 -7.48 -14.75 -12.92
N LYS A 55 -8.03 -15.61 -12.06
CA LYS A 55 -8.81 -16.78 -12.51
C LYS A 55 -10.28 -16.48 -12.80
N ARG A 56 -10.69 -15.21 -12.75
CA ARG A 56 -12.08 -14.76 -12.88
C ARG A 56 -12.30 -13.71 -13.99
N LEU A 57 -11.40 -13.66 -14.97
CA LEU A 57 -11.54 -12.87 -16.20
C LEU A 57 -11.65 -13.82 -17.40
#